data_AF-A0A526Z7Z5-F1
#
_entry.id   AF-A0A526Z7Z5-F1
#
_cell.length_a   1.000
_cell.length_b   1.000
_cell.length_c   1.000
_cell.angle_alpha   90.00
_cell.angle_beta   90.00
_cell.angle_gamma   90.00
#
_symmetry.space_group_name_H-M   'P 1'
#
loop_
_entity.id
_entity.type
_entity.pdbx_description
1 polymer ?
#
loop_
_entity_poly.entity_id
_entity_poly.type
_entity_poly.pdbx_seq_one_letter_code
_entity_poly.pdbx_strand_id
1 'polypeptide(L)'
;SHLVPRDAAGSAVTAFTAKVRVLDFDTVELDIARALANTSTDAEDAVTAACSLLESVCRSILIELQRPLPPKKDIDGLIRAVQDALNLSPGRSDLSAEIEQDVRQVLGGLTSVAKGIGALRTHAGDAHGRERGFKRIDA
;
A
#
# COMPACT_ATOMS: atom_id res chain seq x y z
N SER A 1 43.00 7.91 -9.84
CA SER A 1 41.92 7.55 -8.91
C SER A 1 40.72 8.44 -9.18
N HIS A 2 39.83 8.02 -10.07
CA HIS A 2 38.59 8.76 -10.37
C HIS A 2 37.50 8.26 -9.41
N LEU A 3 37.21 9.06 -8.38
CA LEU A 3 36.06 8.84 -7.52
C LEU A 3 34.85 9.52 -8.16
N VAL A 4 33.89 8.72 -8.62
CA VAL A 4 32.57 9.20 -9.06
C VAL A 4 31.76 9.56 -7.80
N PRO A 5 31.09 10.72 -7.75
CA PRO A 5 30.23 11.07 -6.61
C PRO A 5 29.07 10.07 -6.48
N ARG A 6 28.78 9.65 -5.24
CA ARG A 6 27.68 8.74 -4.91
C ARG A 6 26.33 9.50 -4.95
N ASP A 7 25.68 9.52 -6.12
CA ASP A 7 24.29 10.01 -6.26
C ASP A 7 23.23 8.90 -6.44
N ALA A 8 23.63 7.62 -6.33
CA ALA A 8 22.73 6.50 -6.60
C ALA A 8 21.54 6.38 -5.63
N ALA A 9 21.71 6.80 -4.37
CA ALA A 9 20.61 6.82 -3.39
C ALA A 9 19.60 7.95 -3.66
N GLY A 10 20.05 9.06 -4.25
CA GLY A 10 19.22 10.20 -4.63
C GLY A 10 18.39 9.92 -5.88
N SER A 11 18.90 9.12 -6.83
CA SER A 11 18.24 8.83 -8.12
C SER A 11 16.89 8.12 -7.96
N ALA A 12 16.83 7.03 -7.19
CA ALA A 12 15.59 6.27 -7.00
C ALA A 12 14.55 7.06 -6.20
N VAL A 13 14.97 7.75 -5.13
CA VAL A 13 14.11 8.61 -4.33
C VAL A 13 13.62 9.80 -5.15
N THR A 14 14.46 10.42 -5.99
CA THR A 14 14.06 11.55 -6.85
C THR A 14 13.11 11.11 -7.95
N ALA A 15 13.34 9.95 -8.58
CA ALA A 15 12.43 9.38 -9.57
C ALA A 15 11.06 9.03 -8.93
N PHE A 16 11.09 8.51 -7.70
CA PHE A 16 9.89 8.25 -6.90
C PHE A 16 9.17 9.56 -6.54
N THR A 17 9.86 10.57 -6.01
CA THR A 17 9.30 11.89 -5.67
C THR A 17 8.75 12.62 -6.90
N ALA A 18 9.42 12.52 -8.05
CA ALA A 18 8.93 13.09 -9.30
C ALA A 18 7.63 12.43 -9.77
N LYS A 19 7.46 11.12 -9.56
CA LYS A 19 6.21 10.40 -9.83
C LYS A 19 5.12 10.71 -8.79
N VAL A 20 5.48 10.84 -7.51
CA VAL A 20 4.57 11.25 -6.43
C VAL A 20 4.01 12.66 -6.67
N ARG A 21 4.79 13.59 -7.23
CA ARG A 21 4.32 14.95 -7.56
C ARG A 21 3.26 15.02 -8.67
N VAL A 22 3.14 13.98 -9.49
CA VAL A 22 2.14 13.90 -10.57
C VAL A 22 0.86 13.21 -10.10
N LEU A 23 0.94 12.45 -9.01
CA LEU A 23 -0.21 11.78 -8.41
C LEU A 23 -0.99 12.79 -7.55
N ASP A 24 -2.12 13.28 -8.08
CA ASP A 24 -3.09 14.00 -7.28
C ASP A 24 -3.79 13.00 -6.34
N PHE A 25 -3.62 13.23 -5.06
CA PHE A 25 -3.98 12.36 -3.94
C PHE A 25 -4.86 13.12 -2.93
N ASP A 26 -5.55 14.16 -3.38
CA ASP A 26 -6.56 14.92 -2.65
C ASP A 26 -7.49 14.05 -1.77
N THR A 27 -7.93 12.89 -2.28
CA THR A 27 -8.73 11.92 -1.52
C THR A 27 -7.93 11.13 -0.48
N VAL A 28 -6.64 10.88 -0.71
CA VAL A 28 -5.74 10.17 0.20
C VAL A 28 -5.38 11.04 1.41
N GLU A 29 -5.22 12.36 1.23
CA GLU A 29 -4.96 13.27 2.36
C GLU A 29 -6.12 13.26 3.37
N LEU A 30 -7.36 13.22 2.88
CA LEU A 30 -8.55 13.09 3.71
C LEU A 30 -8.57 11.75 4.47
N ASP A 31 -8.22 10.66 3.80
CA ASP A 31 -8.15 9.32 4.40
C ASP A 31 -7.03 9.22 5.44
N ILE A 32 -5.88 9.87 5.22
CA ILE A 32 -4.78 9.97 6.21
C ILE A 32 -5.25 10.73 7.46
N ALA A 33 -5.89 11.88 7.28
CA ALA A 33 -6.38 12.68 8.40
C ALA A 33 -7.41 11.91 9.23
N ARG A 34 -8.34 11.21 8.57
CA ARG A 34 -9.31 10.34 9.23
C ARG A 34 -8.65 9.18 9.97
N ALA A 35 -7.69 8.49 9.34
CA ALA A 35 -6.98 7.39 9.97
C ALA A 35 -6.23 7.85 11.23
N LEU A 36 -5.50 8.97 11.15
CA LEU A 36 -4.75 9.51 12.28
C LEU A 36 -5.66 9.92 13.46
N ALA A 37 -6.79 10.57 13.18
CA ALA A 37 -7.73 11.02 14.21
C ALA A 37 -8.29 9.88 15.07
N ASN A 38 -8.42 8.67 14.51
CA ASN A 38 -9.10 7.55 15.15
C ASN A 38 -8.15 6.55 15.83
N THR A 39 -6.85 6.59 15.53
CA THR A 39 -5.85 5.63 16.07
C THR A 39 -5.79 5.51 17.59
N SER A 40 -6.22 6.56 18.31
CA SER A 40 -6.14 6.62 19.78
C SER A 40 -7.49 6.48 20.48
N THR A 41 -8.61 6.43 19.74
CA THR A 41 -9.97 6.49 20.28
C THR A 41 -10.84 5.32 19.84
N ASP A 42 -10.61 4.76 18.65
CA ASP A 42 -11.31 3.59 18.13
C ASP A 42 -10.36 2.76 17.25
N ALA A 43 -9.82 1.68 17.82
CA ALA A 43 -8.91 0.78 17.12
C ALA A 43 -9.55 0.10 15.89
N GLU A 44 -10.87 -0.14 15.92
CA GLU A 44 -11.57 -0.79 14.83
C GLU A 44 -11.76 0.16 13.63
N ASP A 45 -12.21 1.40 13.88
CA ASP A 45 -12.33 2.43 12.83
C ASP A 45 -10.93 2.83 12.31
N ALA A 46 -9.90 2.83 13.16
CA ALA A 46 -8.52 3.07 12.73
C ALA A 46 -8.03 2.02 11.71
N VAL A 47 -8.31 0.74 11.94
CA VAL A 47 -7.97 -0.34 10.99
C VAL A 47 -8.80 -0.22 9.70
N THR A 48 -10.10 0.10 9.81
CA THR A 48 -10.95 0.34 8.63
C THR A 48 -10.44 1.51 7.80
N ALA A 49 -10.06 2.61 8.44
CA ALA A 49 -9.49 3.78 7.79
C ALA A 49 -8.14 3.45 7.13
N ALA A 50 -7.26 2.71 7.80
CA ALA A 50 -5.97 2.28 7.22
C ALA A 50 -6.15 1.42 5.97
N CYS A 51 -7.11 0.49 5.99
CA CYS A 51 -7.41 -0.32 4.81
C CYS A 51 -8.01 0.52 3.68
N SER A 52 -8.94 1.44 3.99
CA SER A 52 -9.55 2.35 3.02
C SER A 52 -8.50 3.24 2.35
N LEU A 53 -7.58 3.79 3.14
CA LEU A 53 -6.44 4.56 2.66
C LEU A 53 -5.59 3.78 1.63
N LEU A 54 -5.26 2.51 1.94
CA LEU A 54 -4.51 1.68 0.99
C LEU A 54 -5.28 1.41 -0.30
N GLU A 55 -6.59 1.18 -0.22
CA GLU A 55 -7.43 1.02 -1.40
C GLU A 55 -7.48 2.30 -2.23
N SER A 56 -7.63 3.47 -1.61
CA SER A 56 -7.61 4.78 -2.25
C SER A 56 -6.29 5.01 -2.99
N VAL A 57 -5.15 4.83 -2.31
CA VAL A 57 -3.82 4.96 -2.92
C VAL A 57 -3.66 4.04 -4.13
N CYS A 58 -4.05 2.76 -4.01
CA CYS A 58 -3.92 1.82 -5.12
C CYS A 58 -4.79 2.21 -6.33
N ARG A 59 -6.03 2.65 -6.08
CA ARG A 59 -6.93 3.11 -7.14
C ARG A 59 -6.39 4.35 -7.84
N SER A 60 -5.93 5.35 -7.08
CA SER A 60 -5.35 6.57 -7.63
C SER A 60 -4.13 6.28 -8.49
N ILE A 61 -3.23 5.38 -8.06
CA ILE A 61 -2.09 4.93 -8.88
C ILE A 61 -2.56 4.32 -10.20
N LEU A 62 -3.53 3.39 -10.16
CA LEU A 62 -4.03 2.73 -11.38
C LEU A 62 -4.70 3.73 -12.33
N ILE A 63 -5.49 4.66 -11.80
CA ILE A 63 -6.17 5.70 -12.57
C ILE A 63 -5.15 6.63 -13.24
N GLU A 64 -4.16 7.13 -12.50
CA GLU A 64 -3.13 8.02 -13.01
C GLU A 64 -2.26 7.34 -14.09
N LEU A 65 -1.98 6.04 -13.93
CA LEU A 65 -1.29 5.24 -14.95
C LEU A 65 -2.19 4.81 -16.12
N GLN A 66 -3.45 5.27 -16.15
CA GLN A 66 -4.45 4.89 -17.15
C GLN A 66 -4.63 3.36 -17.29
N ARG A 67 -4.55 2.64 -16.17
CA ARG A 67 -4.77 1.19 -16.09
C ARG A 67 -6.19 0.90 -15.59
N PRO A 68 -6.84 -0.16 -16.11
CA PRO A 68 -8.15 -0.55 -15.60
C PRO A 68 -8.03 -1.04 -14.16
N LEU A 69 -9.06 -0.75 -13.35
CA LEU A 69 -9.19 -1.36 -12.04
C LEU A 69 -9.39 -2.88 -12.18
N PRO A 70 -8.85 -3.69 -11.24
CA PRO A 70 -9.07 -5.13 -11.24
C PRO A 70 -10.56 -5.48 -11.04
N PRO A 71 -11.00 -6.66 -11.49
CA PRO A 71 -12.39 -7.11 -11.32
C PRO A 71 -12.77 -7.27 -9.85
N LYS A 72 -11.83 -7.74 -9.01
CA LYS A 72 -11.95 -7.69 -7.55
C LYS A 72 -11.25 -6.43 -7.06
N LYS A 73 -12.02 -5.53 -6.43
CA LYS A 73 -11.54 -4.25 -5.93
C LYS A 73 -11.27 -4.29 -4.42
N ASP A 74 -10.97 -5.47 -3.89
CA ASP A 74 -10.44 -5.65 -2.55
C ASP A 74 -8.94 -5.31 -2.53
N ILE A 75 -8.35 -5.21 -1.34
CA ILE A 75 -6.95 -4.82 -1.21
C ILE A 75 -5.99 -5.79 -1.91
N ASP A 76 -6.27 -7.11 -1.94
CA ASP A 76 -5.41 -8.08 -2.64
C ASP A 76 -5.46 -7.89 -4.15
N GLY A 77 -6.65 -7.67 -4.72
CA GLY A 77 -6.78 -7.35 -6.15
C GLY A 77 -6.09 -6.05 -6.52
N LEU A 78 -6.28 -5.01 -5.71
CA LEU A 78 -5.72 -3.68 -5.94
C LEU A 78 -4.19 -3.66 -5.85
N ILE A 79 -3.60 -4.26 -4.80
CA ILE A 79 -2.14 -4.24 -4.63
C ILE A 79 -1.43 -5.01 -5.74
N ARG A 80 -1.99 -6.13 -6.21
CA ARG A 80 -1.44 -6.89 -7.34
C ARG A 80 -1.49 -6.11 -8.63
N ALA A 81 -2.62 -5.47 -8.92
CA ALA A 81 -2.76 -4.63 -10.11
C ALA A 81 -1.74 -3.48 -10.13
N VAL A 82 -1.50 -2.84 -8.97
CA VAL A 82 -0.47 -1.80 -8.82
C VAL A 82 0.93 -2.37 -9.01
N GLN A 83 1.24 -3.51 -8.40
CA GLN A 83 2.53 -4.19 -8.56
C GLN A 83 2.82 -4.49 -10.01
N ASP A 84 1.86 -5.05 -10.74
CA ASP A 84 2.03 -5.33 -12.17
C ASP A 84 2.18 -4.03 -12.98
N ALA A 85 1.39 -2.99 -12.70
CA ALA A 85 1.43 -1.72 -13.41
C ALA A 85 2.76 -0.97 -13.24
N LEU A 86 3.40 -1.08 -12.06
CA LEU A 86 4.66 -0.44 -11.73
C LEU A 86 5.89 -1.35 -11.93
N ASN A 87 5.69 -2.58 -12.41
CA ASN A 87 6.73 -3.62 -12.46
C ASN A 87 7.37 -3.87 -11.08
N LEU A 88 6.58 -3.90 -10.01
CA LEU A 88 6.98 -4.15 -8.62
C LEU A 88 6.49 -5.51 -8.11
N SER A 89 6.31 -6.49 -9.00
CA SER A 89 5.90 -7.83 -8.61
C SER A 89 7.07 -8.56 -7.95
N PRO A 90 6.91 -9.19 -6.75
CA PRO A 90 8.01 -9.84 -6.02
C PRO A 90 8.70 -10.97 -6.79
N GLY A 91 8.04 -11.53 -7.82
CA GLY A 91 8.55 -12.63 -8.64
C GLY A 91 9.11 -12.20 -9.99
N ARG A 92 9.38 -10.92 -10.21
CA ARG A 92 9.95 -10.43 -11.48
C ARG A 92 11.35 -11.01 -11.72
N SER A 93 11.65 -11.34 -12.97
CA SER A 93 12.85 -12.08 -13.38
C SER A 93 13.89 -11.23 -14.10
N ASP A 94 13.66 -9.93 -14.21
CA ASP A 94 14.52 -8.96 -14.91
C ASP A 94 15.56 -8.29 -13.97
N LEU A 95 15.68 -8.79 -12.74
CA LEU A 95 16.64 -8.32 -11.74
C LEU A 95 17.96 -9.10 -11.83
N SER A 96 19.07 -8.48 -11.39
CA SER A 96 20.33 -9.21 -11.25
C SER A 96 20.24 -10.23 -10.12
N ALA A 97 20.96 -11.34 -10.27
CA ALA A 97 20.99 -12.43 -9.27
C ALA A 97 21.46 -11.96 -7.88
N GLU A 98 22.22 -10.87 -7.82
CA GLU A 98 22.73 -10.29 -6.57
C GLU A 98 21.64 -9.63 -5.71
N ILE A 99 20.57 -9.10 -6.31
CA ILE A 99 19.52 -8.35 -5.59
C ILE A 99 18.14 -9.01 -5.66
N GLU A 100 17.96 -10.04 -6.49
CA GLU A 100 16.66 -10.67 -6.73
C GLU A 100 15.99 -11.12 -5.42
N GLN A 101 16.76 -11.77 -4.53
CA GLN A 101 16.25 -12.27 -3.26
C GLN A 101 15.84 -11.13 -2.32
N ASP A 102 16.63 -10.06 -2.25
CA ASP A 102 16.35 -8.91 -1.40
C ASP A 102 15.07 -8.19 -1.85
N VAL A 103 14.93 -7.97 -3.17
CA VAL A 103 13.75 -7.34 -3.75
C VAL A 103 12.51 -8.21 -3.52
N ARG A 104 12.63 -9.52 -3.74
CA ARG A 104 11.55 -10.48 -3.46
C ARG A 104 11.12 -10.43 -2.00
N GLN A 105 12.07 -10.36 -1.07
CA GLN A 105 11.78 -10.27 0.37
C GLN A 105 11.06 -8.96 0.73
N VAL A 106 11.55 -7.81 0.25
CA VAL A 106 10.96 -6.50 0.54
C VAL A 106 9.54 -6.41 -0.04
N LEU A 107 9.36 -6.72 -1.32
CA LEU A 107 8.07 -6.61 -2.00
C LEU A 107 7.08 -7.69 -1.52
N GLY A 108 7.56 -8.88 -1.18
CA GLY A 108 6.77 -9.93 -0.54
C GLY A 108 6.30 -9.51 0.85
N GLY A 109 7.16 -8.85 1.63
CA GLY A 109 6.82 -8.26 2.92
C GLY A 109 5.72 -7.20 2.80
N LEU A 110 5.87 -6.26 1.87
CA LEU A 110 4.85 -5.24 1.61
C LEU A 110 3.49 -5.85 1.22
N THR A 111 3.51 -6.87 0.36
CA THR A 111 2.30 -7.62 -0.02
C THR A 111 1.63 -8.25 1.20
N SER A 112 2.43 -8.83 2.10
CA SER A 112 1.94 -9.49 3.31
C SER A 112 1.32 -8.49 4.29
N VAL A 113 1.93 -7.31 4.46
CA VAL A 113 1.38 -6.22 5.29
C VAL A 113 0.03 -5.74 4.74
N ALA A 114 -0.06 -5.45 3.44
CA ALA A 114 -1.31 -4.98 2.83
C ALA A 114 -2.45 -6.01 2.97
N LYS A 115 -2.16 -7.29 2.76
CA LYS A 115 -3.10 -8.40 2.99
C LYS A 115 -3.51 -8.52 4.46
N GLY A 116 -2.55 -8.41 5.37
CA GLY A 116 -2.79 -8.44 6.81
C GLY A 116 -3.76 -7.34 7.25
N ILE A 117 -3.59 -6.12 6.72
CA ILE A 117 -4.49 -4.99 6.99
C ILE A 117 -5.92 -5.27 6.48
N GLY A 118 -6.07 -5.80 5.26
CA GLY A 118 -7.39 -6.15 4.73
C GLY A 118 -8.09 -7.27 5.51
N ALA A 119 -7.33 -8.29 5.92
CA ALA A 119 -7.84 -9.36 6.78
C ALA A 119 -8.26 -8.80 8.14
N LEU A 120 -7.43 -7.96 8.76
CA LEU A 120 -7.72 -7.35 10.04
C LEU A 120 -8.98 -6.47 9.97
N ARG A 121 -9.15 -5.66 8.91
CA ARG A 121 -10.41 -4.94 8.66
C ARG A 121 -11.60 -5.88 8.61
N THR A 122 -11.48 -6.98 7.89
CA THR A 122 -12.59 -7.92 7.67
C THR A 122 -13.03 -8.61 8.97
N HIS A 123 -12.07 -8.97 9.83
CA HIS A 123 -12.35 -9.74 11.03
C HIS A 123 -12.59 -8.89 12.28
N ALA A 124 -11.97 -7.73 12.35
CA ALA A 124 -11.94 -6.92 13.56
C ALA A 124 -12.23 -5.43 13.32
N GLY A 125 -12.29 -4.98 12.07
CA GLY A 125 -12.73 -3.62 11.74
C GLY A 125 -14.25 -3.46 11.90
N ASP A 126 -14.70 -2.23 11.82
CA ASP A 126 -16.11 -1.83 11.89
C ASP A 126 -16.79 -1.68 10.51
N ALA A 127 -16.10 -2.02 9.43
CA ALA A 127 -16.63 -2.01 8.06
C ALA A 127 -17.83 -2.95 7.86
N HIS A 128 -18.03 -3.90 8.77
CA HIS A 128 -19.16 -4.82 8.81
C HIS A 128 -19.87 -4.71 10.18
N GLY A 129 -21.17 -5.03 10.20
CA GLY A 129 -21.93 -5.06 11.46
C GLY A 129 -21.38 -6.08 12.44
N ARG A 130 -21.50 -5.81 13.74
CA ARG A 130 -20.95 -6.63 14.83
C ARG A 130 -21.98 -7.62 15.36
N GLU A 131 -21.60 -8.88 15.61
CA GLU A 131 -22.44 -9.80 16.37
C GLU A 131 -22.44 -9.52 17.89
N ARG A 132 -23.39 -10.13 18.61
CA ARG A 132 -23.45 -10.07 20.07
C ARG A 132 -22.18 -10.67 20.68
N GLY A 133 -21.48 -9.89 21.51
CA GLY A 133 -20.28 -10.34 22.23
C GLY A 133 -18.97 -10.10 21.49
N PHE A 134 -18.99 -9.29 20.43
CA PHE A 134 -17.79 -8.84 19.73
C PHE A 134 -16.75 -8.27 20.71
N LYS A 135 -15.50 -8.73 20.58
CA LYS A 135 -14.36 -8.25 21.36
C LYS A 135 -13.60 -7.21 20.56
N ARG A 136 -13.24 -6.12 21.23
CA ARG A 136 -12.44 -5.06 20.64
C ARG A 136 -11.01 -5.53 20.38
N ILE A 137 -10.34 -4.90 19.42
CA ILE A 137 -8.94 -5.18 19.05
C ILE A 137 -8.00 -4.91 20.23
N ASP A 138 -8.33 -3.92 21.04
CA ASP A 138 -7.56 -3.40 22.16
C ASP A 138 -8.04 -3.92 23.54
N ALA A 139 -8.94 -4.91 23.56
CA ALA A 139 -9.49 -5.52 24.78
C ALA A 139 -8.61 -6.62 25.38
#